data_AF-A0A6B3P3V7-F1
#
_entry.id   AF-A0A6B3P3V7-F1
#
_cell.length_a   1.000
_cell.length_b   1.000
_cell.length_c   1.000
_cell.angle_alpha   90.00
_cell.angle_beta   90.00
_cell.angle_gamma   90.00
#
_symmetry.space_group_name_H-M   'P 1'
#
loop_
_entity.id
_entity.type
_entity.pdbx_description
1 polymer ?
#
loop_
_entity_poly.entity_id
_entity_poly.type
_entity_poly.pdbx_seq_one_letter_code
_entity_poly.pdbx_strand_id
1 'polypeptide(L)'
;MEQIKSTEEYLEELELVDLEGQEVTVEMVVQKVSQEEEEEENENEEEENENEEERGEKEKITVTLNSAAAPVTAANFVDLVEQNFYDALAFHRFVDGFVVQGGDPQGRDENFLIEDLGSGKYINPATEAPREIPLEIQVAETGEIVYNEVVADPVELSHEAGVIAMARSEALDTASSQFYFTLDNVANQLDGSYSVFGEVTDGFDFVQEIREGDRILVARVVDGDISSRTSQIATNSDLLNDWINADNEVKVSYVLSIDEDTENENDDSDADSAEDDIVETSILDDAILDNQITQTIDEEVEGEGEEEGEEEEEEAEENSDSEDDNEGDEIASAVDEDEDSEEATEVAENDDSESILDIDVVDSSFTTIIGTEGDDVIDVLEISDVDTDSSFAIMGLAGDDEISGANGTDILSGNEGDDIVSGRDGQDFVRGGKGFDTLIGGKGDDIIIGDHGADILTGGLGADSFILRADIVDGIDEIDQADRVTDFNVADNDQIVVIANFIPSEGLTYELFDDDTVIRLSDSGFILGVVSDTSIEEVENNIVAVSADDYALRLG
;
A
#
# COMPACT_ATOMS: atom_id res chain seq x y z
N MET A 1 44.90 -1.98 13.66
CA MET A 1 44.07 -1.94 14.88
C MET A 1 43.48 -0.54 15.01
N GLU A 2 42.82 -0.10 13.94
CA GLU A 2 41.36 0.01 13.90
C GLU A 2 40.68 -0.86 14.97
N GLN A 3 39.60 -0.34 15.56
CA GLN A 3 38.61 -1.20 16.18
C GLN A 3 37.93 -2.00 15.07
N ILE A 4 37.67 -3.29 15.32
CA ILE A 4 36.66 -4.02 14.56
C ILE A 4 35.34 -3.42 15.05
N LYS A 5 34.56 -2.86 14.13
CA LYS A 5 33.23 -2.31 14.46
C LYS A 5 32.23 -3.44 14.71
N SER A 6 31.22 -3.21 15.54
CA SER A 6 30.00 -4.04 15.56
C SER A 6 29.08 -3.74 14.36
N THR A 7 28.05 -4.57 14.17
CA THR A 7 26.92 -4.27 13.28
C THR A 7 26.29 -2.92 13.63
N GLU A 8 25.96 -2.72 14.93
CA GLU A 8 25.44 -1.45 15.47
C GLU A 8 26.33 -0.24 15.06
N GLU A 9 27.65 -0.34 15.20
CA GLU A 9 28.62 0.72 14.84
C GLU A 9 28.77 0.94 13.31
N TYR A 10 28.27 0.04 12.45
CA TYR A 10 28.15 0.29 11.01
C TYR A 10 26.80 0.91 10.65
N LEU A 11 25.69 0.41 11.21
CA LEU A 11 24.36 0.93 10.96
C LEU A 11 24.23 2.40 11.44
N GLU A 12 24.73 2.71 12.66
CA GLU A 12 24.75 4.09 13.19
C GLU A 12 25.62 5.04 12.34
N GLU A 13 26.72 4.57 11.73
CA GLU A 13 27.62 5.41 10.92
C GLU A 13 27.14 5.60 9.47
N LEU A 14 26.32 4.68 8.95
CA LEU A 14 25.77 4.72 7.59
C LEU A 14 24.35 5.32 7.51
N GLU A 15 23.78 5.65 8.67
CA GLU A 15 22.39 6.10 8.87
C GLU A 15 21.40 5.07 8.28
N LEU A 16 21.61 3.78 8.61
CA LEU A 16 20.83 2.64 8.13
C LEU A 16 19.95 2.01 9.22
N VAL A 17 18.87 1.38 8.77
CA VAL A 17 17.92 0.59 9.57
C VAL A 17 18.61 -0.60 10.22
N ASP A 18 18.22 -0.96 11.44
CA ASP A 18 18.49 -2.30 11.96
C ASP A 18 17.33 -3.22 11.59
N LEU A 19 17.66 -4.31 10.89
CA LEU A 19 16.71 -5.30 10.40
C LEU A 19 16.93 -6.67 11.07
N GLU A 20 17.74 -6.77 12.15
CA GLU A 20 18.19 -8.05 12.72
C GLU A 20 17.01 -8.99 13.09
N GLY A 21 16.86 -10.06 12.30
CA GLY A 21 15.89 -11.13 12.55
C GLY A 21 14.53 -10.94 11.88
N GLN A 22 14.37 -9.90 11.05
CA GLN A 22 13.25 -9.76 10.12
C GLN A 22 13.55 -10.46 8.80
N GLU A 23 12.52 -11.08 8.22
CA GLU A 23 12.49 -11.38 6.78
C GLU A 23 11.98 -10.13 6.06
N VAL A 24 12.53 -9.80 4.89
CA VAL A 24 12.17 -8.60 4.12
C VAL A 24 12.13 -8.99 2.64
N THR A 25 11.03 -8.70 1.95
CA THR A 25 10.84 -9.10 0.55
C THR A 25 10.80 -7.88 -0.36
N VAL A 26 11.63 -7.91 -1.41
CA VAL A 26 11.72 -6.88 -2.44
C VAL A 26 11.24 -7.45 -3.76
N GLU A 27 10.29 -6.78 -4.40
CA GLU A 27 9.87 -7.11 -5.76
C GLU A 27 10.47 -6.14 -6.78
N MET A 28 10.81 -6.68 -7.95
CA MET A 28 11.33 -5.93 -9.08
C MET A 28 10.53 -6.24 -10.33
N VAL A 29 10.09 -5.20 -11.02
CA VAL A 29 9.62 -5.31 -12.41
C VAL A 29 10.81 -5.14 -13.32
N VAL A 30 11.10 -6.14 -14.16
CA VAL A 30 12.19 -6.04 -15.15
C VAL A 30 11.64 -6.17 -16.55
N GLN A 31 11.96 -5.19 -17.40
CA GLN A 31 11.63 -5.16 -18.82
C GLN A 31 12.83 -5.55 -19.67
N LYS A 32 12.66 -6.56 -20.53
CA LYS A 32 13.58 -6.90 -21.61
C LYS A 32 13.57 -5.79 -22.67
N VAL A 33 14.73 -5.37 -23.17
CA VAL A 33 14.82 -4.43 -24.29
C VAL A 33 14.60 -5.17 -25.62
N SER A 34 13.70 -4.65 -26.46
CA SER A 34 13.39 -5.22 -27.78
C SER A 34 14.61 -5.20 -28.70
N GLN A 35 15.00 -6.37 -29.23
CA GLN A 35 16.21 -6.55 -30.03
C GLN A 35 16.01 -6.28 -31.54
N GLU A 36 15.31 -5.21 -31.90
CA GLU A 36 14.98 -4.85 -33.29
C GLU A 36 15.73 -3.60 -33.84
N GLU A 37 16.75 -3.07 -33.14
CA GLU A 37 17.60 -1.95 -33.63
C GLU A 37 19.06 -2.34 -34.05
N GLU A 38 19.27 -3.37 -34.88
CA GLU A 38 20.60 -3.58 -35.54
C GLU A 38 20.62 -3.85 -37.07
N GLU A 39 19.51 -4.11 -37.80
CA GLU A 39 19.57 -4.41 -39.25
C GLU A 39 18.82 -3.49 -40.26
N GLU A 40 18.08 -2.44 -39.85
CA GLU A 40 17.32 -1.56 -40.79
C GLU A 40 17.92 -0.14 -41.05
N GLU A 41 19.26 0.05 -40.97
CA GLU A 41 19.92 1.21 -41.59
C GLU A 41 19.90 1.11 -43.15
N ASN A 42 18.73 1.11 -43.84
CA ASN A 42 18.57 1.48 -45.27
C ASN A 42 17.10 1.50 -45.78
N GLU A 43 16.64 2.68 -46.24
CA GLU A 43 15.45 2.90 -47.11
C GLU A 43 14.07 2.53 -46.46
N ASN A 44 13.27 3.45 -45.92
CA ASN A 44 12.79 4.71 -46.54
C ASN A 44 12.19 5.73 -45.54
N GLU A 45 11.95 6.96 -46.03
CA GLU A 45 11.07 7.97 -45.39
C GLU A 45 9.57 7.70 -45.72
N GLU A 46 8.65 8.26 -44.91
CA GLU A 46 7.17 8.29 -45.06
C GLU A 46 6.37 7.02 -44.66
N GLU A 47 5.97 6.92 -43.38
CA GLU A 47 4.55 6.94 -42.95
C GLU A 47 4.41 7.26 -41.45
N GLU A 48 3.54 8.22 -41.09
CA GLU A 48 3.11 8.47 -39.70
C GLU A 48 1.82 7.65 -39.48
N ASN A 49 1.83 6.67 -38.56
CA ASN A 49 0.64 5.97 -38.05
C ASN A 49 0.82 5.66 -36.56
N GLU A 50 -0.29 5.51 -35.85
CA GLU A 50 -0.36 5.22 -34.42
C GLU A 50 -0.05 3.72 -34.16
N ASN A 51 1.06 3.44 -33.46
CA ASN A 51 1.46 2.09 -33.00
C ASN A 51 1.96 2.23 -31.55
N GLU A 52 1.07 2.09 -30.56
CA GLU A 52 1.42 2.06 -29.12
C GLU A 52 1.70 0.62 -28.65
N GLU A 53 2.45 -0.15 -29.45
CA GLU A 53 2.46 -1.62 -29.36
C GLU A 53 3.86 -2.22 -29.65
N GLU A 54 4.87 -1.79 -28.90
CA GLU A 54 6.20 -2.44 -28.90
C GLU A 54 6.98 -2.26 -27.57
N ARG A 55 6.26 -2.28 -26.44
CA ARG A 55 6.88 -2.40 -25.11
C ARG A 55 7.41 -3.82 -24.93
N GLY A 56 8.72 -3.95 -24.72
CA GLY A 56 9.36 -5.26 -24.51
C GLY A 56 8.81 -6.01 -23.30
N GLU A 57 8.92 -7.34 -23.35
CA GLU A 57 8.48 -8.30 -22.34
C GLU A 57 8.86 -7.89 -20.91
N LYS A 58 7.86 -7.75 -20.02
CA LYS A 58 8.04 -7.47 -18.58
C LYS A 58 7.82 -8.77 -17.80
N GLU A 59 8.57 -8.98 -16.71
CA GLU A 59 8.22 -9.99 -15.70
C GLU A 59 8.54 -9.49 -14.29
N LYS A 60 7.90 -10.09 -13.28
CA LYS A 60 8.11 -9.82 -11.85
C LYS A 60 9.19 -10.75 -11.30
N ILE A 61 10.03 -10.24 -10.40
CA ILE A 61 11.08 -11.00 -9.72
C ILE A 61 10.98 -10.68 -8.23
N THR A 62 10.75 -11.71 -7.42
CA THR A 62 10.57 -11.58 -5.96
C THR A 62 11.83 -12.04 -5.25
N VAL A 63 12.37 -11.21 -4.36
CA VAL A 63 13.69 -11.39 -3.73
C VAL A 63 13.58 -11.26 -2.22
N THR A 64 13.77 -12.35 -1.50
CA THR A 64 13.72 -12.38 -0.02
C THR A 64 15.13 -12.17 0.55
N LEU A 65 15.25 -11.23 1.48
CA LEU A 65 16.53 -10.75 2.04
C LEU A 65 16.83 -11.40 3.39
N ASN A 66 18.11 -11.70 3.64
CA ASN A 66 18.59 -12.35 4.85
C ASN A 66 19.40 -11.39 5.74
N SER A 67 18.68 -10.53 6.44
CA SER A 67 19.21 -9.57 7.43
C SER A 67 20.00 -10.24 8.55
N ALA A 68 19.66 -11.48 8.93
CA ALA A 68 20.29 -12.20 10.05
C ALA A 68 21.72 -12.68 9.74
N ALA A 69 22.08 -12.84 8.46
CA ALA A 69 23.41 -13.23 8.00
C ALA A 69 24.18 -12.09 7.32
N ALA A 70 23.48 -11.09 6.75
CA ALA A 70 24.07 -9.93 6.08
C ALA A 70 23.32 -8.61 6.41
N PRO A 71 23.28 -8.19 7.69
CA PRO A 71 22.46 -7.06 8.14
C PRO A 71 22.82 -5.72 7.50
N VAL A 72 24.10 -5.34 7.45
CA VAL A 72 24.53 -4.05 6.88
C VAL A 72 24.31 -4.02 5.36
N THR A 73 24.44 -5.17 4.70
CA THR A 73 24.29 -5.32 3.25
C THR A 73 22.81 -5.28 2.85
N ALA A 74 21.95 -6.02 3.56
CA ALA A 74 20.51 -5.99 3.38
C ALA A 74 19.93 -4.60 3.69
N ALA A 75 20.27 -3.99 4.83
CA ALA A 75 19.77 -2.67 5.20
C ALA A 75 20.18 -1.57 4.21
N ASN A 76 21.41 -1.61 3.67
CA ASN A 76 21.84 -0.70 2.60
C ASN A 76 21.08 -0.93 1.30
N PHE A 77 20.72 -2.17 0.97
CA PHE A 77 19.93 -2.46 -0.23
C PHE A 77 18.49 -1.97 -0.07
N VAL A 78 17.85 -2.26 1.06
CA VAL A 78 16.51 -1.80 1.45
C VAL A 78 16.40 -0.28 1.42
N ASP A 79 17.30 0.45 2.09
CA ASP A 79 17.31 1.93 2.08
C ASP A 79 17.46 2.54 0.68
N LEU A 80 18.03 1.79 -0.29
CA LEU A 80 18.09 2.23 -1.68
C LEU A 80 16.80 1.89 -2.45
N VAL A 81 16.15 0.75 -2.18
CA VAL A 81 14.82 0.44 -2.72
C VAL A 81 13.79 1.48 -2.25
N GLU A 82 13.77 1.76 -0.95
CA GLU A 82 12.92 2.76 -0.27
C GLU A 82 13.18 4.21 -0.74
N GLN A 83 14.34 4.50 -1.34
CA GLN A 83 14.64 5.78 -1.98
C GLN A 83 14.32 5.80 -3.49
N ASN A 84 13.61 4.80 -4.01
CA ASN A 84 13.34 4.56 -5.44
C ASN A 84 14.62 4.56 -6.30
N PHE A 85 15.77 4.17 -5.70
CA PHE A 85 17.08 4.33 -6.32
C PHE A 85 17.31 3.36 -7.49
N TYR A 86 16.61 2.23 -7.52
CA TYR A 86 16.75 1.22 -8.58
C TYR A 86 15.84 1.44 -9.79
N ASP A 87 14.88 2.35 -9.71
CA ASP A 87 13.90 2.62 -10.77
C ASP A 87 14.56 3.10 -12.07
N ALA A 88 14.16 2.51 -13.20
CA ALA A 88 14.75 2.67 -14.54
C ALA A 88 16.25 2.27 -14.68
N LEU A 89 16.89 1.58 -13.72
CA LEU A 89 18.28 1.15 -13.84
C LEU A 89 18.47 -0.08 -14.74
N ALA A 90 19.42 0.00 -15.67
CA ALA A 90 19.77 -1.11 -16.56
C ALA A 90 20.67 -2.16 -15.89
N PHE A 91 20.45 -3.43 -16.25
CA PHE A 91 21.44 -4.49 -16.15
C PHE A 91 22.51 -4.27 -17.22
N HIS A 92 23.76 -4.19 -16.79
CA HIS A 92 24.87 -3.68 -17.61
C HIS A 92 26.00 -4.68 -17.83
N ARG A 93 25.87 -5.91 -17.30
CA ARG A 93 26.83 -6.98 -17.50
C ARG A 93 26.17 -8.35 -17.35
N PHE A 94 26.24 -9.16 -18.40
CA PHE A 94 25.75 -10.54 -18.44
C PHE A 94 26.89 -11.54 -18.65
N VAL A 95 26.89 -12.63 -17.89
CA VAL A 95 27.82 -13.75 -18.07
C VAL A 95 27.06 -15.07 -17.93
N ASP A 96 26.80 -15.70 -19.07
CA ASP A 96 26.21 -17.03 -19.23
C ASP A 96 26.80 -18.07 -18.25
N GLY A 97 25.91 -18.76 -17.51
CA GLY A 97 26.28 -19.72 -16.47
C GLY A 97 27.11 -19.13 -15.31
N PHE A 98 26.97 -17.83 -15.03
CA PHE A 98 27.71 -17.17 -13.95
C PHE A 98 26.87 -16.10 -13.22
N VAL A 99 26.73 -14.88 -13.75
CA VAL A 99 25.98 -13.78 -13.10
C VAL A 99 25.35 -12.81 -14.10
N VAL A 100 24.32 -12.09 -13.68
CA VAL A 100 23.83 -10.85 -14.31
C VAL A 100 23.88 -9.70 -13.29
N GLN A 101 24.39 -8.53 -13.68
CA GLN A 101 24.74 -7.43 -12.76
C GLN A 101 24.06 -6.11 -13.17
N GLY A 102 23.52 -5.39 -12.19
CA GLY A 102 22.86 -4.08 -12.34
C GLY A 102 23.23 -3.09 -11.23
N GLY A 103 22.35 -2.11 -10.98
CA GLY A 103 22.47 -1.16 -9.87
C GLY A 103 23.51 -0.04 -10.02
N ASP A 104 23.99 0.24 -11.25
CA ASP A 104 24.80 1.42 -11.53
C ASP A 104 23.89 2.64 -11.81
N PRO A 105 23.96 3.74 -11.01
CA PRO A 105 23.09 4.91 -11.21
C PRO A 105 23.24 5.60 -12.56
N GLN A 106 24.35 5.39 -13.28
CA GLN A 106 24.52 5.93 -14.63
C GLN A 106 23.63 5.22 -15.65
N GLY A 107 23.22 3.98 -15.37
CA GLY A 107 22.33 3.19 -16.22
C GLY A 107 20.89 3.71 -16.31
N ARG A 108 20.52 4.74 -15.54
CA ARG A 108 19.22 5.44 -15.64
C ARG A 108 19.09 6.26 -16.92
N ASP A 109 20.19 6.79 -17.45
CA ASP A 109 20.16 7.52 -18.73
C ASP A 109 20.21 6.50 -19.87
N GLU A 110 19.12 6.41 -20.64
CA GLU A 110 19.00 5.54 -21.81
C GLU A 110 20.05 5.83 -22.89
N ASN A 111 20.60 7.05 -22.90
CA ASN A 111 21.66 7.48 -23.82
C ASN A 111 23.07 7.11 -23.33
N PHE A 112 23.20 6.55 -22.12
CA PHE A 112 24.48 6.14 -21.55
C PHE A 112 24.90 4.77 -22.11
N LEU A 113 26.15 4.69 -22.61
CA LEU A 113 26.66 3.47 -23.23
C LEU A 113 26.83 2.37 -22.16
N ILE A 114 26.17 1.23 -22.36
CA ILE A 114 26.22 0.09 -21.46
C ILE A 114 27.68 -0.38 -21.22
N GLU A 115 28.54 -0.30 -22.24
CA GLU A 115 29.96 -0.67 -22.14
C GLU A 115 30.82 0.25 -21.23
N ASP A 116 30.33 1.43 -20.84
CA ASP A 116 30.99 2.36 -19.90
C ASP A 116 30.46 2.23 -18.44
N LEU A 117 29.43 1.41 -18.20
CA LEU A 117 28.82 1.17 -16.87
C LEU A 117 29.66 0.21 -15.99
N GLY A 118 29.23 0.05 -14.73
CA GLY A 118 29.89 -0.79 -13.74
C GLY A 118 30.89 -0.04 -12.86
N SER A 119 30.75 1.28 -12.73
CA SER A 119 31.66 2.13 -11.94
C SER A 119 30.96 3.18 -11.07
N GLY A 120 29.66 3.42 -11.27
CA GLY A 120 28.85 4.30 -10.44
C GLY A 120 28.57 3.73 -9.05
N LYS A 121 28.18 4.63 -8.14
CA LYS A 121 27.89 4.39 -6.72
C LYS A 121 26.76 5.32 -6.29
N TYR A 122 25.95 4.89 -5.33
CA TYR A 122 25.02 5.80 -4.66
C TYR A 122 25.79 6.95 -4.00
N ILE A 123 25.35 8.18 -4.24
CA ILE A 123 25.87 9.40 -3.62
C ILE A 123 24.82 9.88 -2.62
N ASN A 124 25.15 9.88 -1.33
CA ASN A 124 24.25 10.36 -0.28
C ASN A 124 23.99 11.87 -0.46
N PRO A 125 22.72 12.31 -0.65
CA PRO A 125 22.41 13.71 -0.98
C PRO A 125 22.83 14.72 0.09
N ALA A 126 22.81 14.34 1.37
CA ALA A 126 23.14 15.23 2.48
C ALA A 126 24.65 15.49 2.63
N THR A 127 25.51 14.59 2.13
CA THR A 127 26.97 14.64 2.29
C THR A 127 27.75 14.90 1.00
N GLU A 128 27.11 14.82 -0.18
CA GLU A 128 27.74 14.83 -1.51
C GLU A 128 28.82 13.74 -1.70
N ALA A 129 28.78 12.66 -0.90
CA ALA A 129 29.79 11.60 -0.86
C ALA A 129 29.19 10.24 -1.24
N PRO A 130 29.98 9.32 -1.83
CA PRO A 130 29.53 7.95 -2.06
C PRO A 130 29.29 7.22 -0.73
N ARG A 131 28.17 6.52 -0.58
CA ARG A 131 28.03 5.53 0.50
C ARG A 131 28.82 4.28 0.10
N GLU A 132 29.71 3.83 0.97
CA GLU A 132 30.49 2.60 0.80
C GLU A 132 30.28 1.70 2.02
N ILE A 133 29.91 0.43 1.80
CA ILE A 133 29.65 -0.56 2.85
C ILE A 133 30.79 -1.60 2.93
N PRO A 134 31.04 -2.20 4.12
CA PRO A 134 32.05 -3.24 4.28
C PRO A 134 31.70 -4.53 3.51
N LEU A 135 32.70 -5.35 3.22
CA LEU A 135 32.45 -6.76 2.91
C LEU A 135 31.97 -7.46 4.19
N GLU A 136 30.74 -7.96 4.17
CA GLU A 136 30.07 -8.61 5.29
C GLU A 136 29.79 -10.08 4.97
N ILE A 137 30.25 -11.00 5.82
CA ILE A 137 30.09 -12.45 5.62
C ILE A 137 29.87 -13.15 6.97
N GLN A 138 28.83 -13.97 7.10
CA GLN A 138 28.66 -14.88 8.23
C GLN A 138 29.40 -16.21 8.04
N VAL A 139 30.12 -16.65 9.06
CA VAL A 139 30.92 -17.88 9.07
C VAL A 139 30.09 -19.06 9.60
N ALA A 140 29.78 -20.04 8.76
CA ALA A 140 28.86 -21.15 9.11
C ALA A 140 29.32 -22.05 10.26
N GLU A 141 30.64 -22.15 10.54
CA GLU A 141 31.12 -22.91 11.70
C GLU A 141 30.85 -22.21 13.05
N THR A 142 30.54 -20.91 13.06
CA THR A 142 30.43 -20.09 14.29
C THR A 142 29.18 -19.22 14.41
N GLY A 143 28.52 -18.88 13.29
CA GLY A 143 27.48 -17.83 13.23
C GLY A 143 28.03 -16.40 13.39
N GLU A 144 29.36 -16.24 13.37
CA GLU A 144 30.01 -14.94 13.56
C GLU A 144 30.07 -14.18 12.22
N ILE A 145 29.48 -12.98 12.18
CA ILE A 145 29.60 -12.06 11.04
C ILE A 145 30.96 -11.38 11.13
N VAL A 146 31.72 -11.40 10.02
CA VAL A 146 33.00 -10.69 9.89
C VAL A 146 32.92 -9.58 8.85
N TYR A 147 33.58 -8.46 9.16
CA TYR A 147 33.59 -7.27 8.33
C TYR A 147 34.99 -6.98 7.77
N ASN A 148 35.08 -6.72 6.47
CA ASN A 148 36.32 -6.42 5.74
C ASN A 148 37.42 -7.49 5.90
N GLU A 149 37.01 -8.76 5.99
CA GLU A 149 37.91 -9.92 5.91
C GLU A 149 37.34 -10.95 4.92
N VAL A 150 38.23 -11.65 4.20
CA VAL A 150 37.85 -12.72 3.26
C VAL A 150 37.78 -14.04 4.03
N VAL A 151 36.60 -14.65 4.05
CA VAL A 151 36.34 -15.95 4.71
C VAL A 151 36.86 -17.10 3.83
N ALA A 152 37.05 -18.27 4.43
CA ALA A 152 37.29 -19.52 3.71
C ALA A 152 36.22 -20.55 4.09
N ASP A 153 35.76 -21.31 3.10
CA ASP A 153 34.56 -22.17 3.17
C ASP A 153 34.52 -23.08 4.42
N PRO A 154 33.34 -23.25 5.07
CA PRO A 154 32.02 -22.77 4.65
C PRO A 154 31.65 -21.36 5.16
N VAL A 155 30.96 -20.62 4.30
CA VAL A 155 30.13 -19.44 4.65
C VAL A 155 28.68 -19.89 4.90
N GLU A 156 27.87 -19.08 5.60
CA GLU A 156 26.44 -19.41 5.81
C GLU A 156 25.65 -19.24 4.51
N LEU A 157 25.74 -18.06 3.88
CA LEU A 157 25.17 -17.78 2.57
C LEU A 157 26.20 -18.04 1.47
N SER A 158 25.96 -19.07 0.66
CA SER A 158 26.83 -19.52 -0.44
C SER A 158 26.26 -19.07 -1.78
N HIS A 159 27.13 -18.88 -2.78
CA HIS A 159 26.71 -18.54 -4.14
C HIS A 159 26.17 -19.78 -4.89
N GLU A 160 25.01 -20.26 -4.46
CA GLU A 160 24.17 -21.19 -5.24
C GLU A 160 23.53 -20.43 -6.43
N ALA A 161 22.67 -21.09 -7.22
CA ALA A 161 21.93 -20.40 -8.29
C ALA A 161 20.73 -19.63 -7.69
N GLY A 162 20.45 -18.42 -8.19
CA GLY A 162 19.33 -17.60 -7.73
C GLY A 162 19.61 -16.70 -6.51
N VAL A 163 20.84 -16.62 -5.99
CA VAL A 163 21.14 -15.72 -4.87
C VAL A 163 21.49 -14.30 -5.36
N ILE A 164 21.13 -13.28 -4.57
CA ILE A 164 21.53 -11.89 -4.80
C ILE A 164 22.74 -11.52 -3.94
N ALA A 165 23.73 -10.86 -4.55
CA ALA A 165 24.99 -10.49 -3.89
C ALA A 165 25.51 -9.12 -4.33
N MET A 166 26.18 -8.40 -3.42
CA MET A 166 26.67 -7.05 -3.70
C MET A 166 27.97 -7.05 -4.52
N ALA A 167 27.98 -6.28 -5.60
CA ALA A 167 29.17 -6.00 -6.39
C ALA A 167 30.08 -4.98 -5.68
N ARG A 168 31.40 -5.14 -5.85
CA ARG A 168 32.43 -4.27 -5.27
C ARG A 168 33.68 -4.22 -6.14
N SER A 169 34.55 -3.25 -5.88
CA SER A 169 35.89 -3.20 -6.48
C SER A 169 36.85 -4.23 -5.81
N GLU A 170 38.14 -4.24 -6.17
CA GLU A 170 39.13 -5.10 -5.50
C GLU A 170 39.18 -4.87 -3.97
N ALA A 171 38.93 -3.64 -3.51
CA ALA A 171 38.87 -3.30 -2.09
C ALA A 171 37.57 -3.80 -1.43
N LEU A 172 37.67 -4.21 -0.17
CA LEU A 172 36.59 -4.92 0.52
C LEU A 172 35.47 -3.96 0.96
N ASP A 173 35.87 -2.75 1.35
CA ASP A 173 35.08 -1.62 1.83
C ASP A 173 34.58 -0.73 0.67
N THR A 174 34.08 -1.33 -0.43
CA THR A 174 33.67 -0.56 -1.64
C THR A 174 32.41 -1.05 -2.36
N ALA A 175 31.60 -1.91 -1.72
CA ALA A 175 30.23 -2.13 -2.16
C ALA A 175 29.39 -0.85 -1.95
N SER A 176 28.34 -0.65 -2.73
CA SER A 176 27.53 0.58 -2.69
C SER A 176 26.09 0.31 -3.14
N SER A 177 25.79 0.44 -4.43
CA SER A 177 24.46 0.15 -5.00
C SER A 177 24.45 -0.97 -6.06
N GLN A 178 25.60 -1.32 -6.64
CA GLN A 178 25.65 -2.37 -7.65
C GLN A 178 25.51 -3.75 -7.02
N PHE A 179 24.64 -4.58 -7.59
CA PHE A 179 24.38 -5.95 -7.17
C PHE A 179 24.37 -6.90 -8.38
N TYR A 180 24.40 -8.20 -8.13
CA TYR A 180 24.24 -9.23 -9.15
C TYR A 180 23.42 -10.42 -8.65
N PHE A 181 22.67 -11.04 -9.55
CA PHE A 181 22.09 -12.37 -9.36
C PHE A 181 23.02 -13.45 -9.91
N THR A 182 23.05 -14.62 -9.28
CA THR A 182 23.80 -15.79 -9.74
C THR A 182 22.96 -16.69 -10.65
N LEU A 183 23.54 -17.12 -11.77
CA LEU A 183 22.83 -17.91 -12.81
C LEU A 183 23.14 -19.42 -12.78
N ASP A 184 24.13 -19.84 -12.00
CA ASP A 184 24.50 -21.23 -11.71
C ASP A 184 25.19 -21.26 -10.33
N ASN A 185 25.48 -22.43 -9.77
CA ASN A 185 26.25 -22.57 -8.53
C ASN A 185 27.72 -22.18 -8.75
N VAL A 186 28.06 -20.95 -8.34
CA VAL A 186 29.38 -20.33 -8.51
C VAL A 186 30.15 -20.19 -7.18
N ALA A 187 29.66 -20.83 -6.11
CA ALA A 187 30.25 -20.89 -4.77
C ALA A 187 31.78 -21.03 -4.77
N ASN A 188 32.28 -21.99 -5.56
CA ASN A 188 33.71 -22.31 -5.75
C ASN A 188 34.57 -21.15 -6.33
N GLN A 189 33.95 -20.02 -6.69
CA GLN A 189 34.58 -18.84 -7.31
C GLN A 189 34.37 -17.55 -6.52
N LEU A 190 33.28 -17.44 -5.75
CA LEU A 190 32.84 -16.18 -5.11
C LEU A 190 32.66 -16.26 -3.59
N ASP A 191 32.52 -17.46 -3.01
CA ASP A 191 32.33 -17.63 -1.56
C ASP A 191 33.48 -17.03 -0.75
N GLY A 192 33.12 -16.51 0.43
CA GLY A 192 34.02 -15.79 1.32
C GLY A 192 34.61 -14.50 0.74
N SER A 193 34.27 -14.11 -0.49
CA SER A 193 34.87 -12.97 -1.21
C SER A 193 33.87 -11.86 -1.56
N TYR A 194 32.58 -12.17 -1.58
CA TYR A 194 31.47 -11.24 -1.80
C TYR A 194 30.36 -11.53 -0.78
N SER A 195 29.52 -10.53 -0.51
CA SER A 195 28.38 -10.67 0.40
C SER A 195 27.14 -11.08 -0.40
N VAL A 196 26.68 -12.31 -0.18
CA VAL A 196 25.31 -12.74 -0.51
C VAL A 196 24.41 -12.21 0.59
N PHE A 197 23.24 -11.66 0.24
CA PHE A 197 22.35 -11.02 1.21
C PHE A 197 20.86 -11.35 1.01
N GLY A 198 20.53 -12.25 0.08
CA GLY A 198 19.17 -12.74 -0.15
C GLY A 198 19.11 -13.77 -1.30
N GLU A 199 17.91 -14.23 -1.62
CA GLU A 199 17.65 -15.15 -2.74
C GLU A 199 16.38 -14.80 -3.51
N VAL A 200 16.37 -15.12 -4.80
CA VAL A 200 15.21 -14.98 -5.69
C VAL A 200 14.24 -16.11 -5.36
N THR A 201 13.11 -15.75 -4.77
CA THR A 201 12.06 -16.67 -4.34
C THR A 201 11.01 -16.90 -5.44
N ASP A 202 10.82 -15.95 -6.36
CA ASP A 202 10.07 -16.16 -7.60
C ASP A 202 10.66 -15.36 -8.79
N GLY A 203 10.36 -15.79 -10.03
CA GLY A 203 10.87 -15.19 -11.27
C GLY A 203 12.29 -15.63 -11.68
N PHE A 204 12.87 -16.67 -11.06
CA PHE A 204 14.26 -17.07 -11.33
C PHE A 204 14.51 -17.61 -12.76
N ASP A 205 13.50 -18.16 -13.44
CA ASP A 205 13.67 -18.54 -14.85
C ASP A 205 13.81 -17.29 -15.75
N PHE A 206 13.07 -16.21 -15.49
CA PHE A 206 13.29 -14.92 -16.15
C PHE A 206 14.63 -14.27 -15.77
N VAL A 207 15.11 -14.40 -14.52
CA VAL A 207 16.46 -13.93 -14.13
C VAL A 207 17.57 -14.56 -14.98
N GLN A 208 17.40 -15.81 -15.44
CA GLN A 208 18.31 -16.46 -16.40
C GLN A 208 18.15 -15.94 -17.84
N GLU A 209 17.05 -15.25 -18.14
CA GLU A 209 16.76 -14.62 -19.44
C GLU A 209 17.25 -13.17 -19.56
N ILE A 210 17.45 -12.44 -18.45
CA ILE A 210 17.96 -11.05 -18.43
C ILE A 210 19.31 -10.92 -19.17
N ARG A 211 19.47 -9.86 -19.96
CA ARG A 211 20.65 -9.51 -20.77
C ARG A 211 21.18 -8.11 -20.45
N GLU A 212 22.23 -7.70 -21.18
CA GLU A 212 22.77 -6.34 -21.12
C GLU A 212 21.84 -5.37 -21.84
N GLY A 213 21.28 -4.40 -21.12
CA GLY A 213 20.34 -3.39 -21.61
C GLY A 213 18.98 -3.41 -20.91
N ASP A 214 18.53 -4.60 -20.50
CA ASP A 214 17.26 -4.83 -19.80
C ASP A 214 17.18 -3.99 -18.51
N ARG A 215 15.98 -3.52 -18.15
CA ARG A 215 15.80 -2.48 -17.14
C ARG A 215 14.92 -2.93 -15.99
N ILE A 216 15.37 -2.68 -14.77
CA ILE A 216 14.49 -2.57 -13.60
C ILE A 216 13.61 -1.35 -13.87
N LEU A 217 12.32 -1.53 -14.11
CA LEU A 217 11.38 -0.42 -14.25
C LEU A 217 11.14 0.21 -12.87
N VAL A 218 10.75 -0.62 -11.91
CA VAL A 218 10.46 -0.27 -10.54
C VAL A 218 10.95 -1.38 -9.62
N ALA A 219 11.41 -1.03 -8.41
CA ALA A 219 11.69 -1.99 -7.34
C ALA A 219 11.15 -1.47 -6.01
N ARG A 220 10.45 -2.30 -5.23
CA ARG A 220 9.79 -1.90 -3.97
C ARG A 220 9.92 -2.98 -2.89
N VAL A 221 9.80 -2.58 -1.62
CA VAL A 221 9.67 -3.53 -0.50
C VAL A 221 8.19 -3.83 -0.28
N VAL A 222 7.80 -5.10 -0.40
CA VAL A 222 6.39 -5.52 -0.24
C VAL A 222 6.11 -6.25 1.08
N ASP A 223 7.16 -6.68 1.79
CA ASP A 223 7.05 -7.29 3.12
C ASP A 223 8.28 -6.96 3.98
N GLY A 224 8.09 -6.85 5.29
CA GLY A 224 9.09 -6.50 6.29
C GLY A 224 8.80 -5.19 7.03
N ASP A 225 9.08 -5.17 8.34
CA ASP A 225 9.04 -3.99 9.21
C ASP A 225 10.31 -3.14 9.05
N ILE A 226 10.23 -2.02 8.34
CA ILE A 226 11.36 -1.11 8.15
C ILE A 226 11.25 0.02 9.18
N SER A 227 11.58 -0.30 10.43
CA SER A 227 11.47 0.58 11.61
C SER A 227 12.15 1.97 11.55
N SER A 228 12.89 2.29 10.47
CA SER A 228 13.36 3.66 10.17
C SER A 228 12.31 4.55 9.49
N ARG A 229 11.26 3.96 8.92
CA ARG A 229 10.05 4.65 8.43
C ARG A 229 9.43 5.35 9.63
N THR A 230 9.84 6.60 9.84
CA THR A 230 9.55 7.36 11.05
C THR A 230 8.76 8.58 10.66
N SER A 231 7.50 8.61 11.12
CA SER A 231 6.60 9.74 10.91
C SER A 231 6.37 10.52 12.20
N GLN A 232 6.11 11.81 12.04
CA GLN A 232 5.57 12.71 13.06
C GLN A 232 4.03 12.71 13.09
N ILE A 233 3.40 11.92 12.21
CA ILE A 233 1.97 11.86 11.94
C ILE A 233 1.46 10.45 12.23
N ALA A 234 1.90 9.47 11.44
CA ALA A 234 1.67 8.05 11.69
C ALA A 234 2.59 7.59 12.84
N THR A 235 2.14 7.80 14.08
CA THR A 235 2.93 7.50 15.29
C THR A 235 2.98 6.00 15.63
N ASN A 236 2.16 5.19 14.97
CA ASN A 236 2.25 3.73 14.96
C ASN A 236 3.18 3.29 13.81
N SER A 237 4.32 2.69 14.15
CA SER A 237 5.27 2.13 13.17
C SER A 237 4.67 1.02 12.33
N ASP A 238 3.74 0.26 12.90
CA ASP A 238 3.28 -1.00 12.35
C ASP A 238 2.30 -0.69 11.21
N LEU A 239 1.24 0.09 11.49
CA LEU A 239 0.37 0.73 10.49
C LEU A 239 1.14 1.45 9.38
N LEU A 240 2.20 2.19 9.74
CA LEU A 240 3.03 2.89 8.76
C LEU A 240 3.79 1.92 7.86
N ASN A 241 4.34 0.82 8.39
CA ASN A 241 4.94 -0.22 7.55
C ASN A 241 3.91 -0.88 6.62
N ASP A 242 2.73 -1.20 7.16
CA ASP A 242 1.68 -1.93 6.47
C ASP A 242 1.13 -1.12 5.28
N TRP A 243 0.83 0.19 5.46
CA TRP A 243 0.46 1.08 4.34
C TRP A 243 1.53 1.12 3.26
N ILE A 244 2.79 1.27 3.66
CA ILE A 244 3.88 1.47 2.69
C ILE A 244 4.16 0.18 1.92
N ASN A 245 4.03 -0.98 2.57
CA ASN A 245 4.19 -2.27 1.92
C ASN A 245 3.02 -2.55 0.94
N ALA A 246 1.78 -2.22 1.30
CA ALA A 246 0.63 -2.31 0.40
C ALA A 246 0.69 -1.30 -0.77
N ASP A 247 1.04 -0.05 -0.51
CA ASP A 247 1.30 0.99 -1.53
C ASP A 247 2.40 0.56 -2.51
N ASN A 248 3.46 -0.05 -1.99
CA ASN A 248 4.55 -0.61 -2.76
C ASN A 248 4.11 -1.82 -3.62
N GLU A 249 3.29 -2.72 -3.09
CA GLU A 249 2.70 -3.85 -3.80
C GLU A 249 1.79 -3.36 -4.94
N VAL A 250 0.84 -2.46 -4.65
CA VAL A 250 -0.06 -1.90 -5.67
C VAL A 250 0.71 -1.09 -6.73
N LYS A 251 1.75 -0.33 -6.35
CA LYS A 251 2.62 0.37 -7.32
C LYS A 251 3.44 -0.59 -8.18
N VAL A 252 3.77 -1.79 -7.69
CA VAL A 252 4.33 -2.87 -8.52
C VAL A 252 3.26 -3.43 -9.46
N SER A 253 2.06 -3.77 -8.95
CA SER A 253 0.94 -4.29 -9.73
C SER A 253 0.44 -3.34 -10.83
N TYR A 254 0.33 -2.03 -10.56
CA TYR A 254 -0.12 -1.04 -11.55
C TYR A 254 0.88 -0.89 -12.73
N VAL A 255 2.19 -0.94 -12.43
CA VAL A 255 3.26 -1.01 -13.46
C VAL A 255 3.24 -2.38 -14.18
N LEU A 256 2.71 -3.41 -13.53
CA LEU A 256 2.46 -4.76 -14.02
C LEU A 256 1.01 -5.01 -14.47
N SER A 257 0.35 -3.98 -15.02
CA SER A 257 -0.63 -4.20 -16.10
C SER A 257 0.10 -4.91 -17.26
N ILE A 258 0.17 -6.24 -17.14
CA ILE A 258 0.60 -7.21 -18.14
C ILE A 258 -0.71 -7.77 -18.69
N ASP A 259 -0.98 -7.52 -19.96
CA ASP A 259 -2.11 -8.14 -20.64
C ASP A 259 -1.89 -9.68 -20.68
N GLU A 260 -2.50 -10.44 -19.76
CA GLU A 260 -2.61 -11.90 -19.92
C GLU A 260 -3.45 -12.27 -21.16
N ASP A 261 -4.25 -11.34 -21.66
CA ASP A 261 -5.21 -11.52 -22.73
C ASP A 261 -4.58 -11.35 -24.13
N THR A 262 -3.78 -12.33 -24.60
CA THR A 262 -3.56 -12.53 -26.06
C THR A 262 -3.09 -13.93 -26.57
N GLU A 263 -3.42 -15.04 -25.91
CA GLU A 263 -3.24 -16.39 -26.51
C GLU A 263 -4.21 -16.63 -27.71
N ASN A 264 -3.84 -16.13 -28.90
CA ASN A 264 -4.61 -16.25 -30.14
C ASN A 264 -3.95 -17.20 -31.17
N GLU A 265 -4.20 -18.52 -31.07
CA GLU A 265 -4.07 -19.43 -32.23
C GLU A 265 -5.34 -20.25 -32.53
N ASN A 266 -6.24 -19.65 -33.31
CA ASN A 266 -6.81 -20.23 -34.55
C ASN A 266 -7.18 -21.74 -34.60
N ASP A 267 -8.48 -22.07 -34.65
CA ASP A 267 -8.97 -23.04 -35.66
C ASP A 267 -10.37 -22.66 -36.18
N ASP A 268 -10.59 -22.87 -37.48
CA ASP A 268 -11.64 -22.25 -38.29
C ASP A 268 -12.72 -23.27 -38.69
N SER A 269 -13.90 -23.28 -38.05
CA SER A 269 -15.10 -23.92 -38.65
C SER A 269 -16.46 -23.52 -38.05
N ASP A 270 -17.45 -23.34 -38.94
CA ASP A 270 -18.84 -22.99 -38.59
C ASP A 270 -19.54 -24.03 -37.69
N ALA A 271 -20.08 -23.61 -36.54
CA ALA A 271 -21.13 -24.31 -35.80
C ALA A 271 -22.12 -23.34 -35.12
N ASP A 272 -23.41 -23.66 -35.22
CA ASP A 272 -24.54 -22.89 -34.69
C ASP A 272 -25.02 -23.49 -33.35
N SER A 273 -25.60 -22.64 -32.48
CA SER A 273 -26.40 -22.94 -31.28
C SER A 273 -25.74 -23.56 -30.01
N ALA A 274 -25.78 -22.73 -28.95
CA ALA A 274 -26.46 -22.94 -27.66
C ALA A 274 -25.82 -23.74 -26.49
N GLU A 275 -25.94 -23.11 -25.31
CA GLU A 275 -26.04 -23.62 -23.93
C GLU A 275 -24.79 -24.26 -23.28
N ASP A 276 -24.54 -23.77 -22.04
CA ASP A 276 -23.84 -24.30 -20.87
C ASP A 276 -22.81 -25.45 -21.00
N ASP A 277 -21.62 -25.22 -20.42
CA ASP A 277 -21.12 -26.06 -19.32
C ASP A 277 -20.01 -25.32 -18.55
N ILE A 278 -20.29 -24.93 -17.30
CA ILE A 278 -19.27 -24.45 -16.34
C ILE A 278 -18.45 -25.67 -15.89
N VAL A 279 -17.13 -25.63 -16.06
CA VAL A 279 -16.25 -26.74 -15.66
C VAL A 279 -15.71 -26.50 -14.24
N GLU A 280 -16.45 -26.96 -13.23
CA GLU A 280 -15.92 -27.11 -11.87
C GLU A 280 -14.66 -27.99 -11.86
N THR A 281 -13.55 -27.49 -11.31
CA THR A 281 -12.40 -28.33 -10.91
C THR A 281 -12.39 -28.56 -9.40
N SER A 282 -13.28 -29.45 -8.94
CA SER A 282 -13.31 -29.95 -7.56
C SER A 282 -12.64 -31.35 -7.43
N ILE A 283 -12.59 -31.88 -6.19
CA ILE A 283 -12.07 -33.23 -5.80
C ILE A 283 -10.53 -33.27 -5.61
N LEU A 284 -9.94 -33.75 -4.50
CA LEU A 284 -10.43 -34.66 -3.45
C LEU A 284 -10.51 -34.07 -2.03
N ASP A 285 -11.57 -34.47 -1.32
CA ASP A 285 -11.58 -34.73 0.13
C ASP A 285 -11.80 -36.24 0.35
N ASP A 286 -11.26 -36.84 1.42
CA ASP A 286 -11.43 -38.28 1.75
C ASP A 286 -11.31 -38.62 3.26
N ALA A 287 -12.17 -37.97 4.06
CA ALA A 287 -12.98 -38.53 5.17
C ALA A 287 -12.41 -39.55 6.19
N ILE A 288 -12.85 -39.44 7.47
CA ILE A 288 -13.21 -40.63 8.28
C ILE A 288 -14.29 -40.39 9.37
N LEU A 289 -15.45 -41.03 9.14
CA LEU A 289 -16.50 -41.51 10.07
C LEU A 289 -17.34 -40.55 10.97
N ASP A 290 -18.58 -40.35 10.52
CA ASP A 290 -19.83 -40.14 11.30
C ASP A 290 -20.09 -41.22 12.38
N ASN A 291 -20.86 -40.85 13.43
CA ASN A 291 -21.83 -41.76 14.06
C ASN A 291 -22.91 -41.03 14.90
N GLN A 292 -24.00 -40.54 14.28
CA GLN A 292 -25.20 -40.05 15.00
C GLN A 292 -25.97 -41.17 15.74
N ILE A 293 -26.31 -40.97 17.03
CA ILE A 293 -27.42 -41.69 17.71
C ILE A 293 -28.25 -40.75 18.62
N THR A 294 -29.56 -40.94 18.60
CA THR A 294 -30.63 -40.13 19.24
C THR A 294 -30.83 -40.30 20.75
N GLN A 295 -31.43 -39.26 21.37
CA GLN A 295 -32.39 -39.25 22.51
C GLN A 295 -32.54 -40.52 23.38
N THR A 296 -32.48 -40.38 24.72
CA THR A 296 -33.71 -40.32 25.56
C THR A 296 -33.45 -39.86 27.02
N ILE A 297 -34.54 -39.54 27.71
CA ILE A 297 -34.68 -39.06 29.11
C ILE A 297 -34.58 -40.22 30.12
N ASP A 298 -33.95 -40.01 31.29
CA ASP A 298 -34.58 -40.27 32.61
C ASP A 298 -33.77 -39.72 33.82
N GLU A 299 -34.44 -39.67 34.99
CA GLU A 299 -34.04 -39.00 36.24
C GLU A 299 -32.98 -39.76 37.08
N GLU A 300 -32.18 -39.03 37.89
CA GLU A 300 -32.14 -39.26 39.36
C GLU A 300 -31.60 -38.02 40.12
N VAL A 301 -31.75 -37.99 41.46
CA VAL A 301 -31.75 -36.77 42.30
C VAL A 301 -30.81 -36.87 43.51
N GLU A 302 -30.10 -35.79 43.85
CA GLU A 302 -29.67 -35.30 45.19
C GLU A 302 -28.59 -34.19 45.00
N GLY A 303 -28.46 -33.12 45.80
CA GLY A 303 -29.26 -32.61 46.93
C GLY A 303 -28.46 -31.57 47.77
N GLU A 304 -29.15 -30.64 48.46
CA GLU A 304 -28.63 -29.66 49.45
C GLU A 304 -27.72 -28.51 48.90
N GLY A 305 -27.89 -27.21 49.24
CA GLY A 305 -28.96 -26.50 50.00
C GLY A 305 -28.55 -25.08 50.49
N GLU A 306 -29.54 -24.23 50.83
CA GLU A 306 -29.50 -23.07 51.79
C GLU A 306 -28.53 -21.88 51.49
N GLU A 307 -28.59 -20.64 52.02
CA GLU A 307 -29.43 -19.76 52.91
C GLU A 307 -28.94 -18.30 52.59
N GLU A 308 -29.61 -17.13 52.68
CA GLU A 308 -30.99 -16.64 52.93
C GLU A 308 -31.05 -15.11 52.54
N GLY A 309 -32.16 -14.56 52.02
CA GLY A 309 -32.48 -13.09 51.97
C GLY A 309 -32.46 -12.33 50.61
N GLU A 310 -33.25 -11.28 50.33
CA GLU A 310 -34.61 -10.80 50.72
C GLU A 310 -34.81 -9.33 50.23
N GLU A 311 -35.94 -9.05 49.55
CA GLU A 311 -36.76 -7.80 49.58
C GLU A 311 -36.14 -6.44 49.09
N GLU A 312 -36.89 -5.40 48.69
CA GLU A 312 -38.33 -5.06 48.83
C GLU A 312 -39.04 -4.75 47.48
N GLU A 313 -40.38 -4.67 47.53
CA GLU A 313 -41.31 -4.28 46.44
C GLU A 313 -41.60 -2.76 46.45
N GLU A 314 -42.13 -2.19 45.34
CA GLU A 314 -43.37 -1.38 45.42
C GLU A 314 -44.10 -1.33 44.06
N GLU A 315 -45.43 -1.20 44.08
CA GLU A 315 -46.31 -1.40 42.92
C GLU A 315 -46.73 -0.11 42.18
N ALA A 316 -47.26 -0.33 40.98
CA ALA A 316 -47.92 0.59 40.06
C ALA A 316 -49.07 1.45 40.65
N GLU A 317 -49.51 2.44 39.87
CA GLU A 317 -50.95 2.55 39.56
C GLU A 317 -51.19 3.12 38.14
N GLU A 318 -52.36 2.85 37.58
CA GLU A 318 -52.75 3.16 36.20
C GLU A 318 -53.50 4.51 36.05
N ASN A 319 -53.69 4.95 34.79
CA ASN A 319 -55.01 5.16 34.13
C ASN A 319 -55.34 6.51 33.46
N SER A 320 -55.99 6.33 32.29
CA SER A 320 -57.12 7.09 31.72
C SER A 320 -56.92 8.48 31.10
N ASP A 321 -57.26 8.53 29.80
CA ASP A 321 -58.30 9.36 29.18
C ASP A 321 -58.16 10.91 29.10
N SER A 322 -58.67 11.61 28.06
CA SER A 322 -59.11 11.24 26.69
C SER A 322 -59.50 12.53 25.91
N GLU A 323 -60.24 12.37 24.79
CA GLU A 323 -61.03 13.36 24.02
C GLU A 323 -60.32 14.07 22.83
N ASP A 324 -60.90 13.84 21.65
CA ASP A 324 -60.65 14.52 20.37
C ASP A 324 -61.07 16.00 20.38
N ASP A 325 -60.70 16.73 19.32
CA ASP A 325 -61.69 17.54 18.59
C ASP A 325 -61.35 17.55 17.08
N ASN A 326 -62.37 17.40 16.22
CA ASN A 326 -62.20 17.13 14.79
C ASN A 326 -63.21 17.90 13.92
N GLU A 327 -62.72 18.85 13.10
CA GLU A 327 -63.39 19.42 11.94
C GLU A 327 -62.34 19.58 10.81
N GLY A 328 -62.53 19.14 9.56
CA GLY A 328 -63.63 18.37 8.96
C GLY A 328 -64.22 19.06 7.72
N ASP A 329 -64.13 18.41 6.55
CA ASP A 329 -65.12 18.59 5.47
C ASP A 329 -65.25 17.29 4.65
N GLU A 330 -66.47 16.93 4.28
CA GLU A 330 -66.80 15.73 3.50
C GLU A 330 -66.98 16.08 2.02
N ILE A 331 -66.73 15.15 1.09
CA ILE A 331 -67.75 14.55 0.17
C ILE A 331 -67.11 13.80 -1.02
N ALA A 332 -67.71 12.75 -1.62
CA ALA A 332 -68.63 11.72 -1.14
C ALA A 332 -68.88 10.68 -2.26
N SER A 333 -68.91 9.39 -1.91
CA SER A 333 -69.53 8.27 -2.67
C SER A 333 -68.87 7.87 -4.03
N ALA A 334 -69.02 6.64 -4.55
CA ALA A 334 -69.86 5.51 -4.10
C ALA A 334 -69.24 4.12 -4.37
N VAL A 335 -69.48 3.23 -3.39
CA VAL A 335 -69.65 1.76 -3.42
C VAL A 335 -69.91 1.11 -4.80
N ASP A 336 -69.16 0.05 -5.12
CA ASP A 336 -69.68 -1.33 -5.30
C ASP A 336 -68.53 -2.36 -5.14
N GLU A 337 -68.88 -3.63 -4.92
CA GLU A 337 -68.00 -4.77 -4.57
C GLU A 337 -67.64 -5.60 -5.83
N ASP A 338 -66.46 -6.27 -5.86
CA ASP A 338 -66.29 -7.72 -6.20
C ASP A 338 -64.84 -8.15 -6.53
N GLU A 339 -64.63 -9.46 -6.40
CA GLU A 339 -63.43 -10.31 -6.32
C GLU A 339 -62.33 -10.25 -7.42
N ASP A 340 -61.11 -10.61 -7.01
CA ASP A 340 -60.01 -11.34 -7.70
C ASP A 340 -59.77 -11.20 -9.23
N SER A 341 -58.58 -10.71 -9.62
CA SER A 341 -57.65 -11.45 -10.52
C SER A 341 -56.29 -10.75 -10.70
N GLU A 342 -55.30 -11.52 -11.19
CA GLU A 342 -53.92 -11.12 -11.47
C GLU A 342 -53.82 -10.22 -12.72
N GLU A 343 -53.05 -9.13 -12.64
CA GLU A 343 -52.15 -8.58 -13.69
C GLU A 343 -51.64 -7.19 -13.19
N ALA A 344 -50.52 -7.19 -12.46
CA ALA A 344 -49.76 -5.97 -12.21
C ALA A 344 -48.83 -5.73 -13.40
N THR A 345 -48.92 -4.56 -14.02
CA THR A 345 -48.07 -4.18 -15.15
C THR A 345 -46.61 -4.06 -14.73
N GLU A 346 -45.71 -4.67 -15.49
CA GLU A 346 -44.29 -4.29 -15.51
C GLU A 346 -44.18 -2.78 -15.76
N VAL A 347 -43.78 -2.04 -14.73
CA VAL A 347 -43.05 -0.80 -14.87
C VAL A 347 -41.59 -1.20 -14.74
N ALA A 348 -40.74 -0.83 -15.69
CA ALA A 348 -39.31 -1.03 -15.53
C ALA A 348 -38.86 -0.14 -14.36
N GLU A 349 -38.47 -0.79 -13.27
CA GLU A 349 -37.49 -0.21 -12.37
C GLU A 349 -36.15 -0.41 -13.07
N ASN A 350 -35.38 0.67 -13.18
CA ASN A 350 -34.02 0.61 -13.67
C ASN A 350 -33.18 0.05 -12.51
N ASP A 351 -32.90 -1.25 -12.53
CA ASP A 351 -31.78 -1.84 -11.78
C ASP A 351 -30.48 -1.41 -12.47
N ASP A 352 -30.19 -0.12 -12.39
CA ASP A 352 -28.88 0.46 -12.72
C ASP A 352 -27.98 0.33 -11.47
N SER A 353 -27.96 -0.87 -10.86
CA SER A 353 -26.94 -1.27 -9.89
C SER A 353 -25.76 -1.79 -10.69
N GLU A 354 -24.72 -0.97 -10.84
CA GLU A 354 -23.45 -1.43 -11.39
C GLU A 354 -22.97 -2.66 -10.59
N SER A 355 -22.37 -3.61 -11.29
CA SER A 355 -22.00 -4.89 -10.71
C SER A 355 -20.80 -4.73 -9.78
N ILE A 356 -20.86 -5.35 -8.60
CA ILE A 356 -19.67 -5.68 -7.79
C ILE A 356 -18.67 -6.38 -8.73
N LEU A 357 -17.59 -5.68 -9.05
CA LEU A 357 -16.62 -6.06 -10.08
C LEU A 357 -15.29 -6.53 -9.47
N ASP A 358 -14.34 -6.87 -10.34
CA ASP A 358 -13.20 -7.74 -10.04
C ASP A 358 -12.21 -7.17 -9.01
N ILE A 359 -12.55 -7.31 -7.72
CA ILE A 359 -11.62 -7.16 -6.60
C ILE A 359 -10.53 -8.23 -6.72
N ASP A 360 -9.31 -7.82 -7.07
CA ASP A 360 -8.14 -8.68 -6.97
C ASP A 360 -7.63 -8.69 -5.52
N VAL A 361 -7.57 -9.89 -4.93
CA VAL A 361 -7.11 -10.10 -3.54
C VAL A 361 -5.68 -10.63 -3.60
N VAL A 362 -4.73 -9.69 -3.58
CA VAL A 362 -3.33 -9.92 -3.96
C VAL A 362 -2.58 -10.80 -2.95
N ASP A 363 -2.89 -10.71 -1.66
CA ASP A 363 -2.30 -11.55 -0.60
C ASP A 363 -3.35 -12.10 0.40
N SER A 364 -2.93 -13.12 1.15
CA SER A 364 -3.68 -13.86 2.17
C SER A 364 -3.16 -13.67 3.60
N SER A 365 -2.12 -12.84 3.81
CA SER A 365 -1.63 -12.41 5.12
C SER A 365 -2.03 -10.96 5.46
N PHE A 366 -2.11 -10.09 4.45
CA PHE A 366 -2.88 -8.84 4.45
C PHE A 366 -3.90 -8.89 3.30
N THR A 367 -5.14 -8.45 3.53
CA THR A 367 -6.15 -8.39 2.45
C THR A 367 -6.10 -7.02 1.78
N THR A 368 -5.18 -6.88 0.82
CA THR A 368 -5.19 -5.78 -0.15
C THR A 368 -6.41 -5.92 -1.06
N ILE A 369 -7.12 -4.82 -1.29
CA ILE A 369 -8.29 -4.69 -2.17
C ILE A 369 -8.00 -3.54 -3.13
N ILE A 370 -8.20 -3.77 -4.42
CA ILE A 370 -7.99 -2.77 -5.48
C ILE A 370 -9.28 -2.69 -6.30
N GLY A 371 -9.72 -1.47 -6.61
CA GLY A 371 -10.77 -1.19 -7.60
C GLY A 371 -10.23 -1.18 -9.03
N THR A 372 -10.93 -0.45 -9.89
CA THR A 372 -10.73 -0.39 -11.33
C THR A 372 -10.48 1.05 -11.80
N GLU A 373 -10.40 1.29 -13.11
CA GLU A 373 -10.32 2.67 -13.66
C GLU A 373 -11.71 3.22 -14.07
N GLY A 374 -12.73 2.96 -13.25
CA GLY A 374 -14.00 3.69 -13.26
C GLY A 374 -14.85 3.42 -12.01
N ASP A 375 -15.77 4.36 -11.73
CA ASP A 375 -16.61 4.50 -10.53
C ASP A 375 -16.99 3.16 -9.81
N ASP A 376 -16.30 2.84 -8.72
CA ASP A 376 -16.43 1.59 -7.96
C ASP A 376 -17.21 1.72 -6.63
N VAL A 377 -17.68 0.58 -6.10
CA VAL A 377 -18.33 0.51 -4.77
C VAL A 377 -17.75 -0.65 -3.96
N ILE A 378 -17.00 -0.32 -2.90
CA ILE A 378 -16.20 -1.26 -2.09
C ILE A 378 -16.63 -1.17 -0.62
N ASP A 379 -17.52 -2.04 -0.14
CA ASP A 379 -17.80 -2.23 1.31
C ASP A 379 -17.28 -3.60 1.76
N VAL A 380 -16.26 -3.60 2.62
CA VAL A 380 -15.66 -4.83 3.16
C VAL A 380 -16.68 -5.71 3.91
N LEU A 381 -17.76 -5.12 4.45
CA LEU A 381 -18.80 -5.90 5.14
C LEU A 381 -19.73 -6.68 4.20
N GLU A 382 -19.77 -6.37 2.90
CA GLU A 382 -20.52 -7.16 1.91
C GLU A 382 -19.70 -8.34 1.36
N ILE A 383 -18.37 -8.34 1.55
CA ILE A 383 -17.47 -9.43 1.11
C ILE A 383 -17.67 -10.68 2.00
N SER A 384 -17.98 -11.81 1.36
CA SER A 384 -18.32 -13.05 2.07
C SER A 384 -17.12 -13.75 2.73
N ASP A 385 -17.32 -14.28 3.94
CA ASP A 385 -16.34 -15.01 4.76
C ASP A 385 -15.09 -14.20 5.20
N VAL A 386 -15.12 -12.88 5.07
CA VAL A 386 -14.13 -11.94 5.65
C VAL A 386 -14.31 -11.80 7.17
N ASP A 387 -13.19 -11.69 7.91
CA ASP A 387 -13.21 -11.34 9.35
C ASP A 387 -13.20 -9.82 9.50
N THR A 388 -14.36 -9.25 9.82
CA THR A 388 -14.63 -7.81 9.80
C THR A 388 -13.93 -7.02 10.92
N ASP A 389 -13.23 -7.70 11.83
CA ASP A 389 -12.40 -7.06 12.87
C ASP A 389 -10.89 -7.06 12.47
N SER A 390 -10.58 -7.31 11.19
CA SER A 390 -9.22 -7.28 10.59
C SER A 390 -8.90 -5.95 9.91
N SER A 391 -7.61 -5.68 9.65
CA SER A 391 -7.14 -4.54 8.85
C SER A 391 -7.14 -4.82 7.34
N PHE A 392 -7.47 -3.81 6.55
CA PHE A 392 -7.48 -3.82 5.08
C PHE A 392 -6.70 -2.66 4.49
N ALA A 393 -6.09 -2.87 3.32
CA ALA A 393 -5.56 -1.82 2.47
C ALA A 393 -6.44 -1.74 1.21
N ILE A 394 -7.08 -0.59 0.96
CA ILE A 394 -8.07 -0.41 -0.10
C ILE A 394 -7.70 0.79 -0.96
N MET A 395 -7.67 0.58 -2.28
CA MET A 395 -7.38 1.63 -3.26
C MET A 395 -8.42 1.63 -4.37
N GLY A 396 -9.10 2.75 -4.60
CA GLY A 396 -10.09 2.91 -5.67
C GLY A 396 -9.43 2.84 -7.05
N LEU A 397 -8.68 3.90 -7.38
CA LEU A 397 -7.68 4.10 -8.45
C LEU A 397 -8.06 5.31 -9.33
N ALA A 398 -9.16 5.23 -10.08
CA ALA A 398 -9.67 6.32 -10.89
C ALA A 398 -11.15 6.12 -11.23
N GLY A 399 -11.99 7.12 -10.95
CA GLY A 399 -13.45 6.96 -10.91
C GLY A 399 -14.00 7.67 -9.68
N ASP A 400 -15.29 8.03 -9.68
CA ASP A 400 -15.92 8.67 -8.51
C ASP A 400 -16.34 7.58 -7.48
N ASP A 401 -15.42 7.13 -6.61
CA ASP A 401 -15.54 5.85 -5.88
C ASP A 401 -16.24 5.93 -4.50
N GLU A 402 -17.00 4.89 -4.10
CA GLU A 402 -17.58 4.74 -2.73
C GLU A 402 -16.88 3.60 -1.96
N ILE A 403 -15.94 3.97 -1.07
CA ILE A 403 -15.08 3.05 -0.29
C ILE A 403 -15.47 3.03 1.20
N SER A 404 -15.65 1.84 1.75
CA SER A 404 -15.93 1.56 3.17
C SER A 404 -15.06 0.40 3.69
N GLY A 405 -14.25 0.70 4.72
CA GLY A 405 -13.44 -0.28 5.43
C GLY A 405 -14.22 -1.26 6.31
N ALA A 406 -13.55 -1.84 7.30
CA ALA A 406 -14.05 -2.88 8.17
C ALA A 406 -14.35 -2.32 9.59
N ASN A 407 -13.87 -3.00 10.63
CA ASN A 407 -13.81 -2.53 12.02
C ASN A 407 -12.36 -2.62 12.58
N GLY A 408 -11.36 -2.58 11.70
CA GLY A 408 -9.98 -2.96 11.98
C GLY A 408 -9.07 -1.80 12.36
N THR A 409 -8.13 -1.50 11.47
CA THR A 409 -7.22 -0.36 11.50
C THR A 409 -6.78 -0.24 10.06
N ASP A 410 -7.56 0.52 9.29
CA ASP A 410 -7.64 0.40 7.84
C ASP A 410 -6.89 1.52 7.12
N ILE A 411 -6.55 1.24 5.87
CA ILE A 411 -5.71 2.09 5.02
C ILE A 411 -6.47 2.29 3.70
N LEU A 412 -7.04 3.46 3.48
CA LEU A 412 -7.99 3.72 2.40
C LEU A 412 -7.52 4.91 1.53
N SER A 413 -7.53 4.75 0.21
CA SER A 413 -7.15 5.80 -0.75
C SER A 413 -8.08 5.78 -1.98
N GLY A 414 -8.80 6.87 -2.28
CA GLY A 414 -9.64 6.96 -3.49
C GLY A 414 -8.80 7.10 -4.77
N ASN A 415 -7.88 8.07 -4.75
CA ASN A 415 -6.84 8.39 -5.76
C ASN A 415 -7.23 9.42 -6.86
N GLU A 416 -8.05 9.09 -7.88
CA GLU A 416 -8.39 10.01 -8.99
C GLU A 416 -9.90 10.07 -9.33
N GLY A 417 -10.73 10.62 -8.44
CA GLY A 417 -12.11 11.03 -8.70
C GLY A 417 -12.68 11.98 -7.64
N ASP A 418 -13.99 12.26 -7.68
CA ASP A 418 -14.70 12.98 -6.62
C ASP A 418 -15.20 11.97 -5.53
N ASP A 419 -14.27 11.47 -4.71
CA ASP A 419 -14.41 10.21 -3.94
C ASP A 419 -15.24 10.30 -2.63
N ILE A 420 -15.74 9.15 -2.13
CA ILE A 420 -16.36 8.99 -0.81
C ILE A 420 -15.65 7.84 -0.05
N VAL A 421 -14.95 8.13 1.04
CA VAL A 421 -14.10 7.15 1.75
C VAL A 421 -14.38 7.14 3.26
N SER A 422 -14.56 5.95 3.84
CA SER A 422 -14.97 5.76 5.25
C SER A 422 -14.21 4.64 5.97
N GLY A 423 -13.44 4.98 7.03
CA GLY A 423 -12.71 4.03 7.90
C GLY A 423 -13.60 3.18 8.80
N ARG A 424 -14.57 3.85 9.46
CA ARG A 424 -15.73 3.34 10.24
C ARG A 424 -15.45 3.09 11.73
N ASP A 425 -14.72 2.03 12.08
CA ASP A 425 -14.28 1.72 13.45
C ASP A 425 -12.83 1.25 13.37
N GLY A 426 -11.86 1.93 14.00
CA GLY A 426 -10.47 1.53 13.89
C GLY A 426 -9.44 2.51 14.45
N GLN A 427 -8.51 2.93 13.59
CA GLN A 427 -7.41 3.91 13.80
C GLN A 427 -6.85 4.25 12.41
N ASP A 428 -7.70 4.83 11.57
CA ASP A 428 -7.66 4.59 10.14
C ASP A 428 -6.88 5.68 9.40
N PHE A 429 -6.16 5.30 8.35
CA PHE A 429 -5.54 6.22 7.41
C PHE A 429 -6.46 6.40 6.21
N VAL A 430 -7.09 7.57 6.10
CA VAL A 430 -8.13 7.86 5.10
C VAL A 430 -7.67 8.97 4.17
N ARG A 431 -7.60 8.64 2.87
CA ARG A 431 -7.13 9.53 1.82
C ARG A 431 -8.11 9.61 0.65
N GLY A 432 -8.32 10.81 0.15
CA GLY A 432 -8.99 11.06 -1.12
C GLY A 432 -8.00 10.90 -2.27
N GLY A 433 -7.69 11.99 -2.95
CA GLY A 433 -6.47 12.09 -3.74
C GLY A 433 -6.45 13.26 -4.69
N LYS A 434 -7.43 13.32 -5.63
CA LYS A 434 -7.53 14.33 -6.68
C LYS A 434 -8.98 14.56 -7.17
N GLY A 435 -9.84 15.14 -6.34
CA GLY A 435 -11.13 15.62 -6.85
C GLY A 435 -11.83 16.61 -5.92
N PHE A 436 -12.90 16.16 -5.30
CA PHE A 436 -13.75 16.90 -4.37
C PHE A 436 -14.28 15.94 -3.30
N ASP A 437 -13.34 15.43 -2.51
CA ASP A 437 -13.50 14.16 -1.81
C ASP A 437 -14.31 14.32 -0.51
N THR A 438 -14.97 13.25 -0.06
CA THR A 438 -15.71 13.19 1.21
C THR A 438 -15.12 12.09 2.09
N LEU A 439 -14.28 12.49 3.03
CA LEU A 439 -13.46 11.59 3.85
C LEU A 439 -13.98 11.53 5.29
N ILE A 440 -14.14 10.31 5.79
CA ILE A 440 -14.66 10.00 7.12
C ILE A 440 -13.70 9.00 7.79
N GLY A 441 -13.18 9.35 8.97
CA GLY A 441 -12.54 8.38 9.87
C GLY A 441 -13.61 7.46 10.46
N GLY A 442 -14.02 7.73 11.70
CA GLY A 442 -15.33 7.32 12.22
C GLY A 442 -15.32 7.03 13.71
N LYS A 443 -14.50 6.06 14.13
CA LYS A 443 -14.19 5.75 15.54
C LYS A 443 -12.78 5.17 15.67
N GLY A 444 -11.77 6.02 15.54
CA GLY A 444 -10.41 5.70 15.96
C GLY A 444 -9.71 6.95 16.45
N ASP A 445 -8.38 6.89 16.58
CA ASP A 445 -7.55 8.09 16.59
C ASP A 445 -7.04 8.24 15.13
N ASP A 446 -7.86 8.83 14.26
CA ASP A 446 -7.77 8.65 12.80
C ASP A 446 -6.85 9.68 12.10
N ILE A 447 -6.37 9.39 10.89
CA ILE A 447 -5.49 10.25 10.09
C ILE A 447 -6.14 10.52 8.73
N ILE A 448 -6.44 11.78 8.40
CA ILE A 448 -7.28 12.12 7.24
C ILE A 448 -6.61 13.17 6.34
N ILE A 449 -6.56 12.92 5.03
CA ILE A 449 -5.89 13.79 4.03
C ILE A 449 -6.66 13.85 2.69
N GLY A 450 -7.09 15.05 2.27
CA GLY A 450 -7.73 15.26 0.96
C GLY A 450 -6.75 15.27 -0.22
N ASP A 451 -5.55 15.84 -0.01
CA ASP A 451 -4.61 16.18 -1.08
C ASP A 451 -5.20 17.18 -2.11
N HIS A 452 -5.52 16.78 -3.34
CA HIS A 452 -5.63 17.69 -4.49
C HIS A 452 -7.08 18.10 -4.84
N GLY A 453 -7.85 18.60 -3.87
CA GLY A 453 -9.25 18.98 -4.12
C GLY A 453 -9.74 20.24 -3.40
N ALA A 454 -10.94 20.13 -2.83
CA ALA A 454 -11.56 21.10 -1.93
C ALA A 454 -12.49 20.34 -0.96
N ASP A 455 -11.85 19.49 -0.17
CA ASP A 455 -12.44 18.23 0.29
C ASP A 455 -13.16 18.36 1.63
N ILE A 456 -14.05 17.42 1.95
CA ILE A 456 -14.87 17.41 3.16
C ILE A 456 -14.29 16.38 4.13
N LEU A 457 -13.63 16.85 5.18
CA LEU A 457 -12.91 16.01 6.13
C LEU A 457 -13.71 15.86 7.45
N THR A 458 -13.89 14.63 7.93
CA THR A 458 -14.72 14.32 9.11
C THR A 458 -14.03 13.27 9.98
N GLY A 459 -13.67 13.63 11.22
CA GLY A 459 -12.93 12.74 12.13
C GLY A 459 -13.81 11.66 12.75
N GLY A 460 -14.88 12.08 13.44
CA GLY A 460 -15.83 11.20 14.10
C GLY A 460 -15.66 11.15 15.62
N LEU A 461 -14.88 10.18 16.13
CA LEU A 461 -14.83 9.84 17.57
C LEU A 461 -13.46 9.34 18.07
N GLY A 462 -12.43 10.18 18.01
CA GLY A 462 -11.24 10.04 18.86
C GLY A 462 -10.28 11.23 18.77
N ALA A 463 -8.98 10.99 18.74
CA ALA A 463 -7.94 12.02 18.69
C ALA A 463 -7.44 12.27 17.26
N ASP A 464 -8.33 12.81 16.42
CA ASP A 464 -8.17 12.79 14.96
C ASP A 464 -7.15 13.80 14.40
N SER A 465 -6.49 13.44 13.30
CA SER A 465 -5.36 14.16 12.70
C SER A 465 -5.66 14.59 11.26
N PHE A 466 -6.20 15.79 11.10
CA PHE A 466 -6.53 16.37 9.80
C PHE A 466 -5.30 16.99 9.15
N ILE A 467 -4.88 16.46 8.00
CA ILE A 467 -3.68 16.87 7.29
C ILE A 467 -4.01 17.93 6.23
N LEU A 468 -3.26 19.04 6.23
CA LEU A 468 -3.37 20.12 5.23
C LEU A 468 -2.02 20.36 4.52
N ARG A 469 -2.05 20.39 3.19
CA ARG A 469 -0.87 20.40 2.30
C ARG A 469 -0.44 21.80 1.87
N ALA A 470 0.57 22.38 2.51
CA ALA A 470 1.02 23.74 2.14
C ALA A 470 1.78 23.82 0.80
N ASP A 471 2.08 22.69 0.17
CA ASP A 471 2.80 22.56 -1.10
C ASP A 471 1.92 22.56 -2.36
N ILE A 472 0.59 22.34 -2.21
CA ILE A 472 -0.34 22.22 -3.36
C ILE A 472 -1.41 23.31 -3.46
N VAL A 473 -1.63 24.10 -2.39
CA VAL A 473 -2.64 25.18 -2.34
C VAL A 473 -2.29 26.46 -3.13
N ASP A 474 -1.45 26.35 -4.16
CA ASP A 474 -0.82 27.47 -4.88
C ASP A 474 -1.77 28.15 -5.89
N GLY A 475 -2.71 28.93 -5.35
CA GLY A 475 -3.74 29.66 -6.12
C GLY A 475 -5.10 29.74 -5.45
N ILE A 476 -5.27 29.10 -4.29
CA ILE A 476 -6.55 29.00 -3.57
C ILE A 476 -6.85 30.30 -2.83
N ASP A 477 -7.64 31.19 -3.45
CA ASP A 477 -8.01 32.51 -2.93
C ASP A 477 -9.45 32.55 -2.32
N GLU A 478 -10.35 31.65 -2.76
CA GLU A 478 -11.77 31.61 -2.35
C GLU A 478 -12.06 30.41 -1.41
N ILE A 479 -12.95 30.59 -0.41
CA ILE A 479 -13.18 29.62 0.68
C ILE A 479 -13.78 28.31 0.14
N ASP A 480 -14.67 28.40 -0.84
CA ASP A 480 -15.33 27.28 -1.51
C ASP A 480 -14.38 26.47 -2.43
N GLN A 481 -13.06 26.62 -2.26
CA GLN A 481 -11.99 25.96 -3.05
C GLN A 481 -10.92 25.34 -2.14
N ALA A 482 -11.17 25.20 -0.83
CA ALA A 482 -10.20 24.71 0.14
C ALA A 482 -10.83 23.67 1.07
N ASP A 483 -10.00 22.72 1.51
CA ASP A 483 -10.37 21.60 2.38
C ASP A 483 -11.10 22.09 3.63
N ARG A 484 -12.16 21.39 4.00
CA ARG A 484 -13.11 21.75 5.05
C ARG A 484 -13.22 20.63 6.08
N VAL A 485 -12.53 20.80 7.20
CA VAL A 485 -12.72 19.98 8.41
C VAL A 485 -14.08 20.31 9.02
N THR A 486 -14.93 19.31 9.26
CA THR A 486 -16.35 19.52 9.57
C THR A 486 -16.73 19.44 11.05
N ASP A 487 -15.99 18.70 11.87
CA ASP A 487 -16.40 18.28 13.22
C ASP A 487 -15.36 18.51 14.35
N PHE A 488 -14.18 19.03 13.99
CA PHE A 488 -13.01 19.30 14.85
C PHE A 488 -13.30 19.64 16.34
N ASN A 489 -12.78 18.81 17.25
CA ASN A 489 -13.16 18.81 18.65
C ASN A 489 -11.99 18.67 19.65
N VAL A 490 -11.49 19.81 20.13
CA VAL A 490 -10.45 19.92 21.18
C VAL A 490 -10.76 19.18 22.49
N ALA A 491 -11.98 18.67 22.72
CA ALA A 491 -12.28 17.81 23.87
C ALA A 491 -11.77 16.36 23.71
N ASP A 492 -11.75 15.85 22.48
CA ASP A 492 -11.37 14.47 22.14
C ASP A 492 -9.91 14.38 21.62
N ASN A 493 -9.29 15.55 21.41
CA ASN A 493 -7.87 15.88 21.23
C ASN A 493 -7.39 16.03 19.77
N ASP A 494 -8.32 16.29 18.85
CA ASP A 494 -8.09 16.57 17.45
C ASP A 494 -6.98 17.60 17.19
N GLN A 495 -6.23 17.40 16.12
CA GLN A 495 -5.15 18.28 15.68
C GLN A 495 -5.21 18.57 14.17
N ILE A 496 -4.75 19.77 13.80
CA ILE A 496 -4.48 20.13 12.40
C ILE A 496 -2.98 19.93 12.13
N VAL A 497 -2.64 19.10 11.16
CA VAL A 497 -1.26 18.75 10.79
C VAL A 497 -0.89 19.44 9.48
N VAL A 498 0.00 20.43 9.53
CA VAL A 498 0.40 21.18 8.34
C VAL A 498 1.72 20.69 7.76
N ILE A 499 1.70 20.29 6.49
CA ILE A 499 2.88 19.79 5.79
C ILE A 499 3.68 20.98 5.26
N ALA A 500 4.67 21.42 6.04
CA ALA A 500 5.38 22.67 5.76
C ALA A 500 6.74 22.78 6.43
N ASN A 501 7.70 23.33 5.68
CA ASN A 501 9.04 23.68 6.18
C ASN A 501 9.06 25.02 6.97
N PHE A 502 8.05 25.26 7.82
CA PHE A 502 7.94 26.42 8.70
C PHE A 502 7.33 26.08 10.08
N ILE A 503 7.40 27.02 11.02
CA ILE A 503 6.66 26.95 12.29
C ILE A 503 5.28 27.60 12.11
N PRO A 504 4.15 27.02 12.55
CA PRO A 504 2.81 27.58 12.32
C PRO A 504 2.68 29.06 12.69
N SER A 505 3.21 29.47 13.86
CA SER A 505 3.18 30.86 14.34
C SER A 505 4.09 31.85 13.59
N GLU A 506 4.89 31.39 12.61
CA GLU A 506 5.63 32.24 11.67
C GLU A 506 5.16 32.08 10.21
N GLY A 507 4.52 30.95 9.87
CA GLY A 507 4.06 30.60 8.52
C GLY A 507 2.55 30.80 8.26
N LEU A 508 1.70 30.82 9.28
CA LEU A 508 0.23 30.86 9.13
C LEU A 508 -0.41 32.14 9.68
N THR A 509 -1.57 32.48 9.11
CA THR A 509 -2.52 33.48 9.61
C THR A 509 -3.93 32.91 9.63
N TYR A 510 -4.79 33.44 10.49
CA TYR A 510 -6.14 32.94 10.71
C TYR A 510 -7.16 34.08 10.62
N GLU A 511 -8.33 33.82 10.02
CA GLU A 511 -9.49 34.71 10.03
C GLU A 511 -10.79 33.95 10.32
N LEU A 512 -11.77 34.61 10.95
CA LEU A 512 -13.10 34.05 11.15
C LEU A 512 -14.03 34.52 10.03
N PHE A 513 -14.74 33.57 9.41
CA PHE A 513 -15.73 33.83 8.36
C PHE A 513 -17.01 33.04 8.64
N ASP A 514 -18.12 33.75 8.87
CA ASP A 514 -19.45 33.20 9.19
C ASP A 514 -19.43 32.04 10.23
N ASP A 515 -18.63 32.26 11.28
CA ASP A 515 -18.33 31.42 12.45
C ASP A 515 -17.32 30.25 12.24
N ASP A 516 -16.89 29.96 11.00
CA ASP A 516 -15.78 29.06 10.67
C ASP A 516 -14.39 29.75 10.79
N THR A 517 -13.33 28.99 11.09
CA THR A 517 -11.92 29.47 11.07
C THR A 517 -11.22 29.11 9.75
N VAL A 518 -10.81 30.13 8.99
CA VAL A 518 -10.05 29.98 7.75
C VAL A 518 -8.56 30.12 8.05
N ILE A 519 -7.76 29.13 7.64
CA ILE A 519 -6.31 29.09 7.77
C ILE A 519 -5.67 29.59 6.46
N ARG A 520 -4.67 30.47 6.53
CA ARG A 520 -3.97 31.02 5.35
C ARG A 520 -2.46 31.04 5.50
N LEU A 521 -1.74 30.80 4.40
CA LEU A 521 -0.30 30.98 4.31
C LEU A 521 0.09 32.48 4.42
N SER A 522 1.10 32.80 5.22
CA SER A 522 1.46 34.18 5.59
C SER A 522 2.15 35.00 4.50
N ASP A 523 2.71 34.35 3.49
CA ASP A 523 3.54 34.98 2.45
C ASP A 523 2.83 35.11 1.10
N SER A 524 2.03 34.11 0.70
CA SER A 524 1.12 34.17 -0.45
C SER A 524 -0.22 34.81 -0.10
N GLY A 525 -0.83 34.41 1.03
CA GLY A 525 -2.22 34.72 1.40
C GLY A 525 -3.25 33.66 0.99
N PHE A 526 -2.82 32.58 0.30
CA PHE A 526 -3.70 31.48 -0.10
C PHE A 526 -4.28 30.75 1.13
N ILE A 527 -5.48 30.20 0.96
CA ILE A 527 -6.16 29.38 1.96
C ILE A 527 -5.49 28.02 2.00
N LEU A 528 -5.20 27.54 3.20
CA LEU A 528 -4.65 26.22 3.48
C LEU A 528 -5.73 25.21 3.91
N GLY A 529 -6.86 25.72 4.39
CA GLY A 529 -8.01 24.91 4.82
C GLY A 529 -8.96 25.73 5.70
N VAL A 530 -10.10 25.13 6.02
CA VAL A 530 -11.22 25.71 6.76
C VAL A 530 -11.63 24.74 7.88
N VAL A 531 -11.73 25.23 9.10
CA VAL A 531 -12.19 24.44 10.26
C VAL A 531 -13.56 24.95 10.70
N SER A 532 -14.56 24.09 10.59
CA SER A 532 -15.98 24.43 10.76
C SER A 532 -16.35 24.75 12.21
N ASP A 533 -17.23 25.75 12.43
CA ASP A 533 -17.83 26.14 13.73
C ASP A 533 -16.82 26.37 14.90
N THR A 534 -15.51 26.44 14.61
CA THR A 534 -14.39 26.38 15.57
C THR A 534 -13.69 27.73 15.69
N SER A 535 -13.26 28.12 16.89
CA SER A 535 -12.57 29.41 17.07
C SER A 535 -11.07 29.36 16.75
N ILE A 536 -10.50 30.50 16.33
CA ILE A 536 -9.06 30.66 16.08
C ILE A 536 -8.21 30.26 17.30
N GLU A 537 -8.67 30.48 18.53
CA GLU A 537 -7.90 30.09 19.74
C GLU A 537 -7.91 28.56 19.95
N GLU A 538 -8.88 27.84 19.41
CA GLU A 538 -8.91 26.37 19.42
C GLU A 538 -8.04 25.79 18.30
N VAL A 539 -8.07 26.34 17.09
CA VAL A 539 -7.17 25.92 15.99
C VAL A 539 -5.70 26.28 16.26
N GLU A 540 -5.38 27.53 16.64
CA GLU A 540 -4.00 28.00 16.83
C GLU A 540 -3.25 27.26 17.96
N ASN A 541 -3.96 26.66 18.92
CA ASN A 541 -3.35 25.88 20.01
C ASN A 541 -3.15 24.39 19.68
N ASN A 542 -3.85 23.84 18.67
CA ASN A 542 -3.82 22.42 18.30
C ASN A 542 -3.38 22.20 16.84
N ILE A 543 -2.63 23.16 16.29
CA ILE A 543 -2.03 23.08 14.95
C ILE A 543 -0.52 22.85 15.04
N VAL A 544 -0.06 21.80 14.39
CA VAL A 544 1.36 21.42 14.29
C VAL A 544 1.85 21.59 12.86
N ALA A 545 3.17 21.64 12.66
CA ALA A 545 3.76 21.52 11.33
C ALA A 545 4.81 20.41 11.32
N VAL A 546 4.80 19.64 10.25
CA VAL A 546 5.64 18.48 9.99
C VAL A 546 6.43 18.68 8.70
N SER A 547 7.53 17.96 8.55
CA SER A 547 8.41 18.11 7.39
C SER A 547 7.76 17.57 6.13
N ALA A 548 7.99 18.20 4.98
CA ALA A 548 7.70 17.61 3.67
C ALA A 548 8.67 16.44 3.31
N ASP A 549 9.66 16.18 4.18
CA ASP A 549 10.51 14.98 4.14
C ASP A 549 10.01 13.83 5.04
N ASP A 550 8.87 13.99 5.72
CA ASP A 550 8.28 12.95 6.58
C ASP A 550 7.87 11.71 5.76
N TYR A 551 8.17 10.52 6.27
CA TYR A 551 8.07 9.31 5.46
C TYR A 551 6.61 8.93 5.15
N ALA A 552 5.66 9.23 6.05
CA ALA A 552 4.23 8.96 5.85
C ALA A 552 3.56 9.82 4.75
N LEU A 553 4.32 10.70 4.10
CA LEU A 553 3.86 11.63 3.08
C LEU A 553 4.67 11.57 1.79
N ARG A 554 5.77 10.80 1.79
CA ARG A 554 6.79 10.86 0.74
C ARG A 554 6.47 9.96 -0.45
N LEU A 555 5.64 8.95 -0.24
CA LEU A 555 5.26 7.97 -1.25
C LEU A 555 4.15 8.48 -2.18
N GLY A 556 3.52 9.60 -1.81
CA GLY A 556 2.36 10.16 -2.48
C GLY A 556 1.12 9.39 -2.10
#